data_AF-A0A2P6M8U2-F1
#
_entry.id   AF-A0A2P6M8U2-F1
#
_cell.length_a   1.000
_cell.length_b   1.000
_cell.length_c   1.000
_cell.angle_alpha   90.00
_cell.angle_beta   90.00
_cell.angle_gamma   90.00
#
_symmetry.space_group_name_H-M   'P 1'
#
loop_
_entity.id
_entity.type
_entity.pdbx_description
1 polymer ?
#
loop_
_entity_poly.entity_id
_entity_poly.type
_entity_poly.pdbx_seq_one_letter_code
_entity_poly.pdbx_strand_id
1 'polypeptide(L)'
;MSVESDFVAKFLPLQGMTRMPSGFPAFAQWHHAQLAEEGASWEDAAPAYALACLSHAAYGGALDPSVEWELELQWADLGTLSALPWPQARRRVMAAWSYLSGDDPLPAGLDEALESDDDESTPLLDLELVPAFVVLRASMASLSISDWHTRGQERWLPTDMPALSLAASPALAALDALTLHGFAEDEPRCLVRLAFAPHLMRALEGVAADGDMMTVARLRRDVVRWASQRESVLLRVPSPVCPGEYNLLANPRHPDIGRLQRFDARPLLLDRRRARH
;
A
#
# COMPACT_ATOMS: atom_id res chain seq x y z
N MET A 1 -10.70 23.12 -4.85
CA MET A 1 -9.51 23.10 -5.72
C MET A 1 -8.39 23.75 -4.93
N SER A 2 -7.59 22.96 -4.21
CA SER A 2 -6.30 23.43 -3.71
C SER A 2 -5.24 22.88 -4.67
N VAL A 3 -4.41 23.77 -5.20
CA VAL A 3 -3.51 23.55 -6.33
C VAL A 3 -2.13 23.04 -5.85
N GLU A 4 -1.98 22.73 -4.57
CA GLU A 4 -0.66 22.45 -3.96
C GLU A 4 -0.47 20.99 -3.50
N SER A 5 -1.50 20.13 -3.57
CA SER A 5 -1.39 18.72 -3.13
C SER A 5 -0.82 17.73 -4.16
N ASP A 6 -0.48 18.19 -5.38
CA ASP A 6 -0.06 17.33 -6.51
C ASP A 6 1.44 17.43 -6.86
N PHE A 7 2.24 18.04 -5.98
CA PHE A 7 3.51 18.64 -6.38
C PHE A 7 4.63 17.63 -6.73
N VAL A 8 4.78 16.55 -5.95
CA VAL A 8 5.86 15.56 -6.11
C VAL A 8 5.52 14.46 -7.11
N ALA A 9 4.24 14.09 -7.18
CA ALA A 9 3.73 13.08 -8.12
C ALA A 9 3.93 13.47 -9.59
N LYS A 10 3.96 14.77 -9.90
CA LYS A 10 4.11 15.31 -11.26
C LYS A 10 5.47 14.99 -11.90
N PHE A 11 6.52 14.84 -11.09
CA PHE A 11 7.91 14.68 -11.56
C PHE A 11 8.33 13.22 -11.72
N LEU A 12 7.39 12.28 -11.71
CA LEU A 12 7.70 10.85 -11.74
C LEU A 12 6.92 10.17 -12.87
N PRO A 13 7.56 9.22 -13.59
CA PRO A 13 6.94 8.55 -14.74
C PRO A 13 5.74 7.64 -14.38
N LEU A 14 5.45 7.46 -13.09
CA LEU A 14 4.40 6.60 -12.55
C LEU A 14 3.45 7.39 -11.63
N GLN A 15 2.73 8.35 -12.22
CA GLN A 15 1.72 9.14 -11.51
C GLN A 15 0.64 8.23 -10.87
N GLY A 16 0.39 8.43 -9.57
CA GLY A 16 -0.75 7.84 -8.85
C GLY A 16 -0.51 6.48 -8.17
N MET A 17 0.72 5.97 -8.12
CA MET A 17 1.04 4.70 -7.44
C MET A 17 1.60 4.86 -6.02
N THR A 18 2.14 6.03 -5.66
CA THR A 18 2.77 6.26 -4.34
C THR A 18 2.03 7.36 -3.61
N ARG A 19 1.56 7.05 -2.39
CA ARG A 19 0.98 8.04 -1.48
C ARG A 19 2.11 8.75 -0.75
N MET A 20 2.07 10.08 -0.74
CA MET A 20 2.98 10.86 0.11
C MET A 20 2.49 10.82 1.57
N PRO A 21 3.39 10.58 2.54
CA PRO A 21 3.04 10.70 3.95
C PRO A 21 2.60 12.13 4.32
N SER A 22 1.68 12.25 5.28
CA SER A 22 1.26 13.55 5.84
C SER A 22 2.47 14.27 6.45
N GLY A 23 2.63 15.57 6.20
CA GLY A 23 3.77 16.36 6.67
C GLY A 23 5.05 16.25 5.81
N PHE A 24 5.16 15.25 4.92
CA PHE A 24 6.30 15.12 4.02
C PHE A 24 6.48 16.32 3.07
N PRO A 25 5.41 16.89 2.46
CA PRO A 25 5.56 18.10 1.64
C PRO A 25 6.11 19.29 2.41
N ALA A 26 5.61 19.51 3.63
CA ALA A 26 6.07 20.58 4.52
C ALA A 26 7.54 20.37 4.93
N PHE A 27 7.92 19.13 5.27
CA PHE A 27 9.31 18.75 5.52
C PHE A 27 10.20 19.05 4.29
N ALA A 28 9.79 18.67 3.09
CA ALA A 28 10.60 18.85 1.88
C ALA A 28 10.86 20.33 1.58
N GLN A 29 9.83 21.18 1.76
CA GLN A 29 9.96 22.63 1.60
C GLN A 29 10.84 23.25 2.70
N TRP A 30 10.61 22.87 3.96
CA TRP A 30 11.42 23.33 5.09
C TRP A 30 12.90 22.94 4.89
N HIS A 31 13.18 21.68 4.57
CA HIS A 31 14.53 21.18 4.37
C HIS A 31 15.20 21.85 3.17
N HIS A 32 14.45 22.12 2.10
CA HIS A 32 14.97 22.90 0.98
C HIS A 32 15.35 24.33 1.38
N ALA A 33 14.52 25.01 2.19
CA ALA A 33 14.80 26.34 2.70
C ALA A 33 16.06 26.37 3.58
N GLN A 34 16.34 25.30 4.35
CA GLN A 34 17.58 25.17 5.12
C GLN A 34 18.82 25.01 4.23
N LEU A 35 18.66 24.49 3.00
CA LEU A 35 19.74 24.31 2.03
C LEU A 35 19.93 25.54 1.10
N ALA A 36 19.44 26.72 1.50
CA ALA A 36 19.49 27.95 0.71
C ALA A 36 20.90 28.33 0.20
N GLU A 37 21.96 27.85 0.84
CA GLU A 37 23.35 28.09 0.45
C GLU A 37 23.76 27.40 -0.87
N GLU A 38 23.01 26.39 -1.34
CA GLU A 38 23.36 25.64 -2.54
C GLU A 38 22.79 26.23 -3.86
N GLY A 39 22.03 27.33 -3.78
CA GLY A 39 21.54 28.08 -4.95
C GLY A 39 20.57 27.30 -5.87
N ALA A 40 20.15 26.12 -5.46
CA ALA A 40 19.19 25.28 -6.18
C ALA A 40 17.80 25.90 -6.13
N SER A 41 17.11 25.94 -7.27
CA SER A 41 15.69 26.27 -7.30
C SER A 41 14.87 25.12 -6.69
N TRP A 42 13.67 25.42 -6.21
CA TRP A 42 12.75 24.38 -5.75
C TRP A 42 12.35 23.42 -6.88
N GLU A 43 12.21 23.92 -8.11
CA GLU A 43 11.90 23.10 -9.30
C GLU A 43 13.00 22.07 -9.57
N ASP A 44 14.27 22.44 -9.39
CA ASP A 44 15.40 21.52 -9.53
C ASP A 44 15.55 20.58 -8.34
N ALA A 45 15.16 21.01 -7.13
CA ALA A 45 15.30 20.23 -5.90
C ALA A 45 14.16 19.22 -5.69
N ALA A 46 12.94 19.54 -6.14
CA ALA A 46 11.75 18.73 -5.92
C ALA A 46 11.85 17.28 -6.43
N PRO A 47 12.45 16.99 -7.60
CA PRO A 47 12.63 15.62 -8.06
C PRO A 47 13.42 14.74 -7.10
N ALA A 48 14.33 15.32 -6.29
CA ALA A 48 15.12 14.55 -5.32
C ALA A 48 14.24 14.05 -4.16
N TYR A 49 13.33 14.89 -3.66
CA TYR A 49 12.35 14.49 -2.64
C TYR A 49 11.33 13.50 -3.21
N ALA A 50 11.01 13.62 -4.50
CA ALA A 50 10.15 12.69 -5.21
C ALA A 50 10.76 11.29 -5.31
N LEU A 51 12.02 11.23 -5.74
CA LEU A 51 12.79 10.00 -5.80
C LEU A 51 12.87 9.34 -4.42
N ALA A 52 13.12 10.11 -3.37
CA ALA A 52 13.14 9.61 -1.99
C ALA A 52 11.83 8.95 -1.57
N CYS A 53 10.70 9.63 -1.75
CA CYS A 53 9.39 9.11 -1.37
C CYS A 53 9.05 7.81 -2.13
N LEU A 54 9.34 7.75 -3.44
CA LEU A 54 9.12 6.53 -4.22
C LEU A 54 9.97 5.36 -3.77
N SER A 55 11.27 5.61 -3.65
CA SER A 55 12.25 4.56 -3.40
C SER A 55 12.10 4.04 -1.97
N HIS A 56 11.85 4.90 -0.99
CA HIS A 56 11.58 4.48 0.39
C HIS A 56 10.37 3.54 0.45
N ALA A 57 9.26 3.89 -0.22
CA ALA A 57 8.07 3.05 -0.31
C ALA A 57 8.33 1.70 -1.03
N ALA A 58 9.28 1.66 -1.96
CA ALA A 58 9.64 0.44 -2.70
C ALA A 58 10.60 -0.48 -1.92
N TYR A 59 11.54 0.08 -1.16
CA TYR A 59 12.64 -0.66 -0.53
C TYR A 59 12.47 -0.88 0.99
N GLY A 60 11.46 -0.29 1.64
CA GLY A 60 11.10 -0.62 3.02
C GLY A 60 12.04 -0.06 4.10
N GLY A 61 12.59 1.14 3.87
CA GLY A 61 13.31 1.93 4.88
C GLY A 61 14.79 1.55 5.15
N ALA A 62 15.26 0.39 4.69
CA ALA A 62 16.66 0.00 4.87
C ALA A 62 17.58 0.62 3.79
N LEU A 63 18.45 1.55 4.20
CA LEU A 63 19.52 2.10 3.37
C LEU A 63 20.75 1.20 3.44
N ASP A 64 20.94 0.35 2.42
CA ASP A 64 22.21 -0.34 2.21
C ASP A 64 22.98 0.23 1.00
N PRO A 65 24.29 -0.06 0.85
CA PRO A 65 25.09 0.48 -0.26
C PRO A 65 24.58 0.11 -1.67
N SER A 66 23.83 -0.98 -1.83
CA SER A 66 23.23 -1.36 -3.11
C SER A 66 22.03 -0.49 -3.45
N VAL A 67 21.21 -0.13 -2.45
CA VAL A 67 20.10 0.82 -2.59
C VAL A 67 20.63 2.20 -3.00
N GLU A 68 21.71 2.68 -2.38
CA GLU A 68 22.29 3.97 -2.74
C GLU A 68 22.75 4.04 -4.21
N TRP A 69 23.35 2.96 -4.71
CA TRP A 69 23.75 2.86 -6.10
C TRP A 69 22.56 2.85 -7.07
N GLU A 70 21.48 2.15 -6.71
CA GLU A 70 20.24 2.16 -7.49
C GLU A 70 19.61 3.56 -7.55
N LEU A 71 19.66 4.31 -6.44
CA LEU A 71 19.19 5.70 -6.39
C LEU A 71 20.00 6.62 -7.28
N GLU A 72 21.32 6.44 -7.36
CA GLU A 72 22.18 7.21 -8.28
C GLU A 72 21.81 6.96 -9.74
N LEU A 73 21.55 5.70 -10.12
CA LEU A 73 21.09 5.36 -11.47
C LEU A 73 19.72 5.96 -11.78
N GLN A 74 18.76 5.83 -10.85
CA GLN A 74 17.43 6.41 -11.01
C GLN A 74 17.50 7.94 -11.09
N TRP A 75 18.41 8.58 -10.37
CA TRP A 75 18.64 10.02 -10.47
C TRP A 75 19.16 10.43 -11.86
N ALA A 76 20.08 9.65 -12.44
CA ALA A 76 20.57 9.90 -13.79
C ALA A 76 19.45 9.87 -14.84
N ASP A 77 18.47 8.97 -14.68
CA ASP A 77 17.29 8.90 -15.55
C ASP A 77 16.36 10.12 -15.41
N LEU A 78 16.41 10.82 -14.27
CA LEU A 78 15.66 12.05 -14.01
C LEU A 78 16.38 13.32 -14.47
N GLY A 79 17.50 13.22 -15.20
CA GLY A 79 18.29 14.37 -15.68
C GLY A 79 17.57 15.35 -16.61
N THR A 80 16.35 15.02 -17.07
CA THR A 80 15.48 15.95 -17.82
C THR A 80 14.60 16.82 -16.93
N LEU A 81 14.47 16.45 -15.65
CA LEU A 81 13.59 17.10 -14.66
C LEU A 81 14.36 17.90 -13.62
N SER A 82 15.65 17.66 -13.46
CA SER A 82 16.52 18.39 -12.54
C SER A 82 17.91 18.57 -13.13
N ALA A 83 18.47 19.77 -12.97
CA ALA A 83 19.87 20.05 -13.27
C ALA A 83 20.82 19.71 -12.10
N LEU A 84 20.32 19.22 -10.96
CA LEU A 84 21.18 18.98 -9.78
C LEU A 84 22.13 17.81 -10.00
N PRO A 85 23.43 17.99 -9.71
CA PRO A 85 24.37 16.89 -9.73
C PRO A 85 24.06 15.92 -8.58
N TRP A 86 24.34 14.63 -8.79
CA TRP A 86 24.03 13.58 -7.81
C TRP A 86 24.48 13.90 -6.38
N PRO A 87 25.68 14.45 -6.09
CA PRO A 87 26.07 14.78 -4.71
C PRO A 87 25.11 15.75 -3.99
N GLN A 88 24.48 16.68 -4.72
CA GLN A 88 23.51 17.62 -4.16
C GLN A 88 22.12 16.97 -4.03
N ALA A 89 21.71 16.18 -5.02
CA ALA A 89 20.47 15.42 -4.98
C ALA A 89 20.48 14.38 -3.85
N ARG A 90 21.58 13.63 -3.73
CA ARG A 90 21.84 12.63 -2.69
C ARG A 90 21.57 13.17 -1.29
N ARG A 91 22.04 14.38 -0.96
CA ARG A 91 21.78 14.98 0.36
C ARG A 91 20.29 15.12 0.65
N ARG A 92 19.51 15.59 -0.34
CA ARG A 92 18.06 15.74 -0.25
C ARG A 92 17.37 14.37 -0.16
N VAL A 93 17.80 13.41 -0.99
CA VAL A 93 17.26 12.05 -0.99
C VAL A 93 17.47 11.37 0.35
N MET A 94 18.68 11.43 0.90
CA MET A 94 19.03 10.78 2.17
C MET A 94 18.34 11.43 3.36
N ALA A 95 18.23 12.77 3.40
CA ALA A 95 17.50 13.48 4.45
C ALA A 95 16.00 13.12 4.42
N ALA A 96 15.42 13.05 3.21
CA ALA A 96 14.04 12.61 3.04
C ALA A 96 13.82 11.15 3.45
N TRP A 97 14.76 10.25 3.13
CA TRP A 97 14.71 8.87 3.61
C TRP A 97 14.76 8.77 5.14
N SER A 98 15.65 9.51 5.80
CA SER A 98 15.71 9.52 7.27
C SER A 98 14.39 9.98 7.90
N TYR A 99 13.83 11.08 7.37
CA TYR A 99 12.52 11.57 7.80
C TYR A 99 11.42 10.53 7.63
N LEU A 100 11.39 9.84 6.48
CA LEU A 100 10.40 8.81 6.17
C LEU A 100 10.55 7.54 7.01
N SER A 101 11.77 7.17 7.40
CA SER A 101 12.01 6.02 8.29
C SER A 101 11.71 6.32 9.76
N GLY A 102 11.65 7.60 10.16
CA GLY A 102 11.48 8.01 11.55
C GLY A 102 12.71 7.72 12.41
N ASP A 103 13.89 7.58 11.78
CA ASP A 103 15.13 7.19 12.44
C ASP A 103 15.72 8.33 13.29
N ASP A 104 15.43 9.59 12.92
CA ASP A 104 15.93 10.78 13.60
C ASP A 104 14.80 11.57 14.30
N PRO A 105 15.06 12.16 15.48
CA PRO A 105 14.13 13.11 16.10
C PRO A 105 13.90 14.30 15.17
N LEU A 106 12.66 14.81 15.14
CA LEU A 106 12.29 15.95 14.29
C LEU A 106 13.23 17.14 14.56
N PRO A 107 13.83 17.74 13.51
CA PRO A 107 14.73 18.87 13.70
C PRO A 107 13.99 20.09 14.28
N ALA A 108 14.68 20.84 15.14
CA ALA A 108 14.13 22.01 15.81
C ALA A 108 13.58 23.03 14.81
N GLY A 109 12.33 23.46 15.01
CA GLY A 109 11.61 24.40 14.13
C GLY A 109 10.80 23.74 12.99
N LEU A 110 10.87 22.41 12.83
CA LEU A 110 9.97 21.69 11.93
C LEU A 110 8.56 21.56 12.50
N ASP A 111 8.43 21.40 13.82
CA ASP A 111 7.12 21.32 14.51
C ASP A 111 6.28 22.59 14.27
N GLU A 112 6.88 23.78 14.39
CA GLU A 112 6.21 25.06 14.11
C GLU A 112 5.80 25.21 12.62
N ALA A 113 6.61 24.68 11.70
CA ALA A 113 6.30 24.70 10.28
C ALA A 113 5.15 23.74 9.92
N LEU A 114 5.09 22.57 10.59
CA LEU A 114 4.01 21.60 10.45
C LEU A 114 2.68 22.14 11.03
N GLU A 115 2.73 22.89 12.14
CA GLU A 115 1.56 23.56 12.75
C GLU A 115 1.05 24.75 11.92
N SER A 116 1.89 25.39 11.11
CA SER A 116 1.49 26.55 10.30
C SER A 116 0.67 26.20 9.05
N ASP A 117 0.65 24.92 8.66
CA ASP A 117 -0.12 24.38 7.53
C ASP A 117 -1.45 23.73 8.01
N ASP A 118 -1.76 23.80 9.32
CA ASP A 118 -3.00 23.31 9.90
C ASP A 118 -4.17 24.28 9.62
N ASP A 119 -4.85 24.05 8.50
CA ASP A 119 -6.26 24.42 8.39
C ASP A 119 -7.03 23.59 9.46
N GLU A 120 -7.63 24.28 10.43
CA GLU A 120 -8.18 23.78 11.71
C GLU A 120 -9.43 22.85 11.55
N SER A 121 -9.52 22.13 10.43
CA SER A 121 -10.57 21.18 10.07
C SER A 121 -10.03 19.83 9.57
N THR A 122 -8.76 19.50 9.84
CA THR A 122 -8.19 18.20 9.47
C THR A 122 -8.23 17.27 10.68
N PRO A 123 -9.00 16.16 10.66
CA PRO A 123 -8.92 15.20 11.74
C PRO A 123 -7.51 14.59 11.72
N LEU A 124 -6.73 14.90 12.76
CA LEU A 124 -5.46 14.26 13.06
C LEU A 124 -5.66 12.74 13.10
N LEU A 125 -5.11 12.05 12.10
CA LEU A 125 -4.67 10.63 12.02
C LEU A 125 -4.81 10.10 10.57
N ASP A 126 -3.92 10.53 9.66
CA ASP A 126 -3.71 9.82 8.39
C ASP A 126 -2.57 8.81 8.56
N LEU A 127 -2.83 7.78 9.38
CA LEU A 127 -1.98 6.59 9.47
C LEU A 127 -2.00 5.87 8.12
N GLU A 128 -0.83 5.70 7.50
CA GLU A 128 -0.60 5.04 6.20
C GLU A 128 -1.61 3.93 5.89
N LEU A 129 -2.57 4.21 4.99
CA LEU A 129 -3.54 3.19 4.61
C LEU A 129 -2.83 2.03 3.90
N VAL A 130 -2.99 0.83 4.43
CA VAL A 130 -2.46 -0.41 3.87
C VAL A 130 -3.32 -0.83 2.67
N PRO A 131 -2.72 -1.11 1.50
CA PRO A 131 -3.48 -1.56 0.34
C PRO A 131 -3.94 -3.01 0.49
N ALA A 132 -5.10 -3.32 -0.09
CA ALA A 132 -5.60 -4.68 -0.28
C ALA A 132 -6.22 -4.81 -1.67
N PHE A 133 -6.21 -6.02 -2.20
CA PHE A 133 -6.62 -6.29 -3.58
C PHE A 133 -7.59 -7.46 -3.62
N VAL A 134 -8.56 -7.40 -4.52
CA VAL A 134 -9.47 -8.52 -4.78
C VAL A 134 -9.83 -8.53 -6.25
N VAL A 135 -9.91 -9.74 -6.83
CA VAL A 135 -10.46 -9.90 -8.17
C VAL A 135 -11.92 -10.26 -8.07
N LEU A 136 -12.77 -9.42 -8.66
CA LEU A 136 -14.21 -9.60 -8.68
C LEU A 136 -14.70 -9.68 -10.12
N ARG A 137 -15.86 -10.31 -10.31
CA ARG A 137 -16.61 -10.15 -11.56
C ARG A 137 -17.08 -8.70 -11.68
N ALA A 138 -17.18 -8.18 -12.91
CA ALA A 138 -17.54 -6.79 -13.15
C ALA A 138 -18.89 -6.41 -12.51
N SER A 139 -19.90 -7.29 -12.57
CA SER A 139 -21.19 -7.09 -11.89
C SER A 139 -21.04 -6.93 -10.39
N MET A 140 -20.23 -7.78 -9.74
CA MET A 140 -19.98 -7.73 -8.30
C MET A 140 -19.16 -6.52 -7.90
N ALA A 141 -18.16 -6.15 -8.71
CA ALA A 141 -17.39 -4.95 -8.52
C ALA A 141 -18.27 -3.69 -8.60
N SER A 142 -19.49 -3.71 -9.14
CA SER A 142 -20.37 -2.54 -9.10
C SER A 142 -21.11 -2.34 -7.77
N LEU A 143 -21.12 -3.36 -6.89
CA LEU A 143 -21.83 -3.34 -5.61
C LEU A 143 -21.01 -2.68 -4.49
N SER A 144 -21.69 -2.39 -3.37
CA SER A 144 -21.03 -2.02 -2.11
C SER A 144 -20.18 -3.17 -1.58
N ILE A 145 -19.11 -2.84 -0.84
CA ILE A 145 -18.20 -3.82 -0.22
C ILE A 145 -18.99 -4.81 0.67
N SER A 146 -20.04 -4.34 1.35
CA SER A 146 -20.91 -5.17 2.20
C SER A 146 -21.63 -6.28 1.45
N ASP A 147 -21.84 -6.12 0.15
CA ASP A 147 -22.61 -7.03 -0.70
C ASP A 147 -21.70 -7.94 -1.55
N TRP A 148 -20.38 -7.79 -1.42
CA TRP A 148 -19.43 -8.63 -2.13
C TRP A 148 -19.44 -10.06 -1.60
N HIS A 149 -19.10 -11.00 -2.48
CA HIS A 149 -18.95 -12.40 -2.14
C HIS A 149 -17.71 -12.95 -2.84
N THR A 150 -16.68 -13.26 -2.06
CA THR A 150 -15.42 -13.82 -2.58
C THR A 150 -15.44 -15.34 -2.49
N ARG A 151 -14.43 -15.99 -3.09
CA ARG A 151 -14.11 -17.41 -2.91
C ARG A 151 -12.76 -17.55 -2.19
N GLY A 152 -12.44 -18.75 -1.73
CA GLY A 152 -11.16 -19.09 -1.10
C GLY A 152 -11.18 -19.02 0.42
N GLN A 153 -12.17 -18.34 1.01
CA GLN A 153 -12.35 -18.29 2.45
C GLN A 153 -12.71 -19.64 3.06
N GLU A 154 -13.30 -20.57 2.29
CA GLU A 154 -13.66 -21.93 2.72
C GLU A 154 -12.46 -22.76 3.22
N ARG A 155 -11.25 -22.33 2.88
CA ARG A 155 -10.03 -22.91 3.43
C ARG A 155 -9.85 -22.58 4.91
N TRP A 156 -10.28 -21.41 5.33
CA TRP A 156 -10.10 -20.87 6.69
C TRP A 156 -11.38 -20.91 7.51
N LEU A 157 -12.54 -20.83 6.86
CA LEU A 157 -13.85 -20.65 7.46
C LEU A 157 -14.88 -21.66 6.92
N PRO A 158 -15.87 -22.05 7.73
CA PRO A 158 -17.07 -22.73 7.25
C PRO A 158 -17.83 -21.90 6.20
N THR A 159 -18.50 -22.56 5.25
CA THR A 159 -19.19 -21.91 4.12
C THR A 159 -20.33 -20.97 4.54
N ASP A 160 -20.94 -21.22 5.71
CA ASP A 160 -22.01 -20.41 6.29
C ASP A 160 -21.51 -19.17 7.03
N MET A 161 -20.20 -19.03 7.24
CA MET A 161 -19.60 -17.88 7.87
C MET A 161 -19.18 -16.84 6.80
N PRO A 162 -19.83 -15.67 6.75
CA PRO A 162 -19.54 -14.68 5.72
C PRO A 162 -18.19 -14.01 6.00
N ALA A 163 -17.31 -14.02 4.99
CA ALA A 163 -16.05 -13.29 4.98
C ALA A 163 -15.67 -12.94 3.54
N LEU A 164 -14.95 -11.85 3.37
CA LEU A 164 -14.31 -11.50 2.10
C LEU A 164 -12.83 -11.89 2.15
N SER A 165 -12.34 -12.57 1.13
CA SER A 165 -10.93 -12.89 0.94
C SER A 165 -10.30 -11.85 0.03
N LEU A 166 -9.38 -11.08 0.60
CA LEU A 166 -8.55 -10.10 -0.10
C LEU A 166 -7.10 -10.60 -0.11
N ALA A 167 -6.28 -10.01 -0.97
CA ALA A 167 -4.85 -10.28 -1.09
C ALA A 167 -4.03 -9.03 -0.72
N ALA A 168 -2.84 -9.24 -0.16
CA ALA A 168 -1.92 -8.15 0.17
C ALA A 168 -1.27 -7.50 -1.08
N SER A 169 -1.27 -8.19 -2.22
CA SER A 169 -0.67 -7.73 -3.47
C SER A 169 -1.59 -7.96 -4.67
N PRO A 170 -1.46 -7.15 -5.75
CA PRO A 170 -2.24 -7.36 -6.96
C PRO A 170 -1.85 -8.66 -7.69
N ALA A 171 -0.58 -9.07 -7.60
CA ALA A 171 -0.10 -10.33 -8.16
C ALA A 171 -0.75 -11.53 -7.48
N LEU A 172 -0.85 -11.50 -6.14
CA LEU A 172 -1.51 -12.55 -5.37
C LEU A 172 -3.01 -12.60 -5.63
N ALA A 173 -3.67 -11.45 -5.74
CA ALA A 173 -5.09 -11.39 -6.10
C ALA A 173 -5.34 -12.06 -7.46
N ALA A 174 -4.46 -11.83 -8.43
CA ALA A 174 -4.54 -12.48 -9.74
C ALA A 174 -4.27 -14.00 -9.65
N LEU A 175 -3.28 -14.42 -8.85
CA LEU A 175 -2.97 -15.84 -8.63
C LEU A 175 -4.12 -16.60 -7.95
N ASP A 176 -4.73 -16.01 -6.93
CA ASP A 176 -5.93 -16.56 -6.28
C ASP A 176 -7.08 -16.66 -7.29
N ALA A 177 -7.29 -15.62 -8.10
CA ALA A 177 -8.34 -15.62 -9.12
C ALA A 177 -8.18 -16.76 -10.13
N LEU A 178 -6.95 -17.00 -10.58
CA LEU A 178 -6.60 -18.08 -11.50
C LEU A 178 -6.84 -19.47 -10.88
N THR A 179 -6.47 -19.63 -9.61
CA THR A 179 -6.60 -20.90 -8.88
C THR A 179 -8.07 -21.23 -8.55
N LEU A 180 -8.85 -20.25 -8.10
CA LEU A 180 -10.18 -20.47 -7.51
C LEU A 180 -11.34 -20.45 -8.51
N HIS A 181 -11.14 -19.82 -9.67
CA HIS A 181 -12.23 -19.63 -10.62
C HIS A 181 -12.04 -20.32 -11.97
N GLY A 182 -10.80 -20.68 -12.32
CA GLY A 182 -10.50 -21.18 -13.66
C GLY A 182 -10.82 -20.17 -14.78
N PHE A 183 -10.63 -20.61 -16.02
CA PHE A 183 -10.77 -19.76 -17.23
C PHE A 183 -12.15 -19.84 -17.90
N ALA A 184 -13.14 -20.47 -17.25
CA ALA A 184 -14.38 -20.88 -17.92
C ALA A 184 -15.52 -19.84 -17.88
N GLU A 185 -15.38 -18.75 -17.12
CA GLU A 185 -16.43 -17.73 -17.01
C GLU A 185 -16.25 -16.63 -18.07
N ASP A 186 -17.31 -16.35 -18.84
CA ASP A 186 -17.34 -15.31 -19.89
C ASP A 186 -17.44 -13.88 -19.32
N GLU A 187 -17.77 -13.72 -18.03
CA GLU A 187 -17.91 -12.40 -17.42
C GLU A 187 -16.55 -11.72 -17.21
N PRO A 188 -16.38 -10.46 -17.64
CA PRO A 188 -15.17 -9.68 -17.38
C PRO A 188 -14.88 -9.58 -15.89
N ARG A 189 -13.59 -9.59 -15.55
CA ARG A 189 -13.11 -9.48 -14.17
C ARG A 189 -12.40 -8.16 -13.98
N CYS A 190 -12.49 -7.63 -12.77
CA CYS A 190 -11.81 -6.42 -12.36
C CYS A 190 -10.88 -6.73 -11.20
N LEU A 191 -9.68 -6.20 -11.24
CA LEU A 191 -8.84 -6.02 -10.07
C LEU A 191 -9.34 -4.79 -9.32
N VAL A 192 -9.83 -4.99 -8.12
CA VAL A 192 -10.34 -3.94 -7.24
C VAL A 192 -9.32 -3.66 -6.15
N ARG A 193 -8.96 -2.40 -5.99
CA ARG A 193 -8.07 -1.93 -4.94
C ARG A 193 -8.86 -1.33 -3.79
N LEU A 194 -8.53 -1.77 -2.59
CA LEU A 194 -8.97 -1.22 -1.32
C LEU A 194 -7.78 -0.66 -0.55
N ALA A 195 -8.06 0.19 0.44
CA ALA A 195 -7.10 0.52 1.48
C ALA A 195 -7.80 0.69 2.84
N PHE A 196 -7.03 0.53 3.90
CA PHE A 196 -7.54 0.53 5.28
C PHE A 196 -6.45 0.99 6.26
N ALA A 197 -6.84 1.57 7.39
CA ALA A 197 -5.88 1.96 8.40
C ALA A 197 -5.30 0.72 9.12
N PRO A 198 -3.99 0.66 9.44
CA PRO A 198 -3.34 -0.55 9.95
C PRO A 198 -4.01 -1.14 11.21
N HIS A 199 -4.55 -0.30 12.08
CA HIS A 199 -5.24 -0.72 13.31
C HIS A 199 -6.56 -1.48 13.07
N LEU A 200 -7.09 -1.46 11.84
CA LEU A 200 -8.25 -2.27 11.46
C LEU A 200 -7.91 -3.74 11.21
N MET A 201 -6.61 -4.05 11.09
CA MET A 201 -6.09 -5.39 10.84
C MET A 201 -5.44 -5.99 12.07
N ARG A 202 -5.70 -7.28 12.28
CA ARG A 202 -4.97 -8.12 13.21
C ARG A 202 -4.17 -9.19 12.46
N ALA A 203 -2.99 -9.54 12.99
CA ALA A 203 -2.26 -10.73 12.57
C ALA A 203 -2.39 -11.84 13.62
N LEU A 204 -2.46 -13.09 13.19
CA LEU A 204 -2.32 -14.23 14.09
C LEU A 204 -0.83 -14.50 14.33
N GLU A 205 -0.44 -14.63 15.60
CA GLU A 205 0.94 -14.94 15.99
C GLU A 205 1.28 -16.42 15.75
N GLY A 206 2.50 -16.69 15.31
CA GLY A 206 3.04 -18.05 15.21
C GLY A 206 2.38 -18.94 14.16
N VAL A 207 1.70 -18.34 13.17
CA VAL A 207 1.06 -19.07 12.07
C VAL A 207 2.02 -19.17 10.91
N ALA A 208 2.82 -20.23 10.89
CA ALA A 208 3.54 -20.62 9.69
C ALA A 208 2.56 -21.26 8.70
N ALA A 209 2.75 -21.03 7.41
CA ALA A 209 1.96 -21.67 6.33
C ALA A 209 2.30 -23.18 6.19
N ASP A 210 3.14 -23.70 7.08
CA ASP A 210 3.63 -25.06 7.13
C ASP A 210 2.42 -26.00 7.21
N GLY A 211 2.27 -26.81 6.16
CA GLY A 211 1.08 -27.62 5.89
C GLY A 211 0.82 -28.77 6.86
N ASP A 212 1.31 -28.70 8.10
CA ASP A 212 0.91 -29.64 9.14
C ASP A 212 -0.58 -29.48 9.48
N MET A 213 -1.28 -30.61 9.48
CA MET A 213 -2.73 -30.68 9.64
C MET A 213 -3.18 -30.12 11.00
N MET A 214 -2.36 -30.24 12.04
CA MET A 214 -2.64 -29.68 13.37
C MET A 214 -2.60 -28.15 13.35
N THR A 215 -1.62 -27.56 12.66
CA THR A 215 -1.49 -26.10 12.48
C THR A 215 -2.67 -25.53 11.71
N VAL A 216 -3.07 -26.19 10.61
CA VAL A 216 -4.26 -25.78 9.82
C VAL A 216 -5.55 -25.86 10.65
N ALA A 217 -5.72 -26.91 11.45
CA ALA A 217 -6.90 -27.06 12.31
C ALA A 217 -6.95 -26.01 13.42
N ARG A 218 -5.79 -25.64 14.02
CA ARG A 218 -5.70 -24.54 14.97
C ARG A 218 -6.04 -23.20 14.31
N LEU A 219 -5.43 -22.92 13.15
CA LEU A 219 -5.68 -21.70 12.38
C LEU A 219 -7.17 -21.53 12.07
N ARG A 220 -7.84 -22.57 11.57
CA ARG A 220 -9.29 -22.54 11.33
C ARG A 220 -10.09 -22.18 12.59
N ARG A 221 -9.76 -22.77 13.74
CA ARG A 221 -10.44 -22.45 15.00
C ARG A 221 -10.23 -20.99 15.40
N ASP A 222 -9.02 -20.46 15.25
CA ASP A 222 -8.71 -19.08 15.59
C ASP A 222 -9.41 -18.08 14.64
N VAL A 223 -9.47 -18.39 13.34
CA VAL A 223 -10.21 -17.58 12.35
C VAL A 223 -11.72 -17.60 12.62
N VAL A 224 -12.29 -18.76 12.95
CA VAL A 224 -13.72 -18.87 13.32
C VAL A 224 -14.03 -18.07 14.59
N ARG A 225 -13.16 -18.14 15.60
CA ARG A 225 -13.30 -17.33 16.81
C ARG A 225 -13.29 -15.84 16.45
N TRP A 226 -12.28 -15.39 15.73
CA TRP A 226 -12.12 -14.00 15.29
C TRP A 226 -13.39 -13.49 14.57
N ALA A 227 -13.91 -14.26 13.63
CA ALA A 227 -15.09 -13.87 12.86
C ALA A 227 -16.36 -13.82 13.72
N SER A 228 -16.55 -14.81 14.61
CA SER A 228 -17.72 -14.88 15.51
C SER A 228 -17.73 -13.77 16.56
N GLN A 229 -16.55 -13.41 17.09
CA GLN A 229 -16.38 -12.39 18.13
C GLN A 229 -16.21 -10.98 17.56
N ARG A 230 -16.09 -10.84 16.22
CA ARG A 230 -15.87 -9.56 15.53
C ARG A 230 -14.67 -8.81 16.11
N GLU A 231 -13.55 -9.52 16.34
CA GLU A 231 -12.39 -8.97 17.07
C GLU A 231 -11.67 -7.84 16.29
N SER A 232 -11.78 -7.82 14.96
CA SER A 232 -11.27 -6.75 14.08
C SER A 232 -11.96 -6.80 12.72
N VAL A 233 -11.79 -5.74 11.92
CA VAL A 233 -12.33 -5.68 10.54
C VAL A 233 -11.61 -6.69 9.64
N LEU A 234 -10.28 -6.76 9.75
CA LEU A 234 -9.42 -7.57 8.91
C LEU A 234 -8.56 -8.54 9.75
N LEU A 235 -8.37 -9.74 9.22
CA LEU A 235 -7.44 -10.73 9.74
C LEU A 235 -6.43 -11.13 8.68
N ARG A 236 -5.14 -10.96 8.97
CA ARG A 236 -4.07 -11.48 8.12
C ARG A 236 -3.92 -12.99 8.32
N VAL A 237 -3.99 -13.73 7.22
CA VAL A 237 -3.81 -15.19 7.16
C VAL A 237 -2.75 -15.55 6.11
N PRO A 238 -2.00 -16.65 6.28
CA PRO A 238 -1.06 -17.09 5.25
C PRO A 238 -1.79 -17.34 3.92
N SER A 239 -1.15 -17.02 2.80
CA SER A 239 -1.69 -17.38 1.50
C SER A 239 -1.54 -18.90 1.27
N PRO A 240 -2.59 -19.57 0.77
CA PRO A 240 -2.50 -20.99 0.43
C PRO A 240 -1.89 -21.26 -0.94
N VAL A 241 -1.79 -20.23 -1.79
CA VAL A 241 -1.32 -20.36 -3.18
C VAL A 241 0.11 -19.89 -3.35
N CYS A 242 0.61 -19.02 -2.45
CA CYS A 242 1.96 -18.49 -2.51
C CYS A 242 2.61 -18.47 -1.11
N PRO A 243 3.56 -19.38 -0.84
CA PRO A 243 4.32 -19.37 0.41
C PRO A 243 5.06 -18.04 0.61
N GLY A 244 5.01 -17.50 1.84
CA GLY A 244 5.63 -16.21 2.19
C GLY A 244 4.73 -15.00 1.95
N GLU A 245 3.62 -15.16 1.23
CA GLU A 245 2.60 -14.12 1.08
C GLU A 245 1.39 -14.34 2.00
N TYR A 246 0.54 -13.30 2.11
CA TYR A 246 -0.61 -13.28 3.01
C TYR A 246 -1.88 -12.83 2.30
N ASN A 247 -2.98 -13.47 2.66
CA ASN A 247 -4.33 -13.01 2.36
C ASN A 247 -4.89 -12.27 3.59
N LEU A 248 -5.93 -11.46 3.35
CA LEU A 248 -6.67 -10.77 4.39
C LEU A 248 -8.12 -11.24 4.36
N LEU A 249 -8.65 -11.67 5.50
CA LEU A 249 -10.07 -11.94 5.65
C LEU A 249 -10.75 -10.70 6.20
N ALA A 250 -11.72 -10.15 5.49
CA ALA A 250 -12.56 -9.06 5.98
C ALA A 250 -13.87 -9.63 6.54
N ASN A 251 -14.27 -9.15 7.72
CA ASN A 251 -15.52 -9.54 8.36
C ASN A 251 -16.65 -8.56 7.98
N PRO A 252 -17.56 -8.91 7.05
CA PRO A 252 -18.62 -8.01 6.62
C PRO A 252 -19.64 -7.67 7.73
N ARG A 253 -19.64 -8.42 8.84
CA ARG A 253 -20.50 -8.16 10.01
C ARG A 253 -19.84 -7.26 11.06
N HIS A 254 -18.59 -6.85 10.88
CA HIS A 254 -17.92 -5.94 11.78
C HIS A 254 -18.50 -4.51 11.60
N PRO A 255 -18.82 -3.77 12.68
CA PRO A 255 -19.42 -2.43 12.57
C PRO A 255 -18.56 -1.45 11.75
N ASP A 256 -17.24 -1.58 11.86
CA ASP A 256 -16.28 -0.74 11.14
C ASP A 256 -15.94 -1.20 9.71
N ILE A 257 -16.67 -2.15 9.12
CA ILE A 257 -16.39 -2.60 7.74
C ILE A 257 -16.44 -1.44 6.73
N GLY A 258 -17.28 -0.44 6.99
CA GLY A 258 -17.37 0.78 6.17
C GLY A 258 -16.10 1.65 6.18
N ARG A 259 -15.13 1.37 7.06
CA ARG A 259 -13.83 2.04 7.08
C ARG A 259 -12.88 1.50 6.00
N LEU A 260 -13.23 0.42 5.31
CA LEU A 260 -12.50 -0.02 4.11
C LEU A 260 -12.80 0.93 2.95
N GLN A 261 -11.76 1.56 2.41
CA GLN A 261 -11.88 2.51 1.31
C GLN A 261 -11.66 1.79 -0.02
N ARG A 262 -12.62 1.86 -0.93
CA ARG A 262 -12.48 1.39 -2.30
C ARG A 262 -11.93 2.52 -3.19
N PHE A 263 -10.89 2.23 -3.97
CA PHE A 263 -10.29 3.19 -4.91
C PHE A 263 -10.77 2.96 -6.33
N ASP A 264 -10.12 2.05 -7.04
CA ASP A 264 -10.34 1.77 -8.44
C ASP A 264 -10.67 0.29 -8.68
N ALA A 265 -11.44 0.05 -9.74
CA ALA A 265 -11.73 -1.27 -10.26
C ALA A 265 -11.27 -1.28 -11.72
N ARG A 266 -10.10 -1.87 -11.98
CA ARG A 266 -9.52 -1.92 -13.33
C ARG A 266 -9.84 -3.26 -13.98
N PRO A 267 -10.20 -3.30 -15.27
CA PRO A 267 -10.33 -4.57 -16.00
C PRO A 267 -9.05 -5.40 -15.87
N LEU A 268 -9.21 -6.66 -15.43
CA LEU A 268 -8.11 -7.62 -15.34
C LEU A 268 -8.03 -8.39 -16.66
N LEU A 269 -7.05 -8.02 -17.48
CA LEU A 269 -6.78 -8.68 -18.76
C LEU A 269 -5.80 -9.84 -18.53
N LEU A 270 -6.33 -11.05 -18.35
CA LEU A 270 -5.51 -12.26 -18.29
C LEU A 270 -5.26 -12.78 -19.70
N ASP A 271 -3.99 -13.05 -20.04
CA ASP A 271 -3.63 -13.63 -21.33
C ASP A 271 -4.31 -15.00 -21.50
N ARG A 272 -5.21 -15.09 -22.49
CA ARG A 272 -6.03 -16.28 -22.78
C ARG A 272 -5.23 -17.44 -23.37
N ARG A 273 -3.91 -17.31 -23.57
CA ARG A 273 -3.05 -18.42 -24.02
C ARG A 273 -3.09 -19.66 -23.12
N ARG A 274 -3.58 -19.55 -21.87
CA ARG A 274 -3.82 -20.69 -20.96
C ARG A 274 -5.11 -21.48 -21.20
N ALA A 275 -5.99 -21.07 -22.12
CA ALA A 275 -7.22 -21.84 -22.43
C ALA A 275 -6.97 -23.12 -23.27
N ARG A 276 -5.71 -23.48 -23.57
CA ARG A 276 -5.33 -24.56 -24.51
C ARG A 276 -4.44 -25.67 -23.93
N HIS A 277 -4.18 -25.70 -22.62
CA HIS A 277 -3.43 -26.79 -21.98
C HIS A 277 -4.21 -27.39 -20.82
#